data_AF-A0AAE6UNL8-F1
#
_entry.id   AF-A0AAE6UNL8-F1
#
_cell.length_a   1.000
_cell.length_b   1.000
_cell.length_c   1.000
_cell.angle_alpha   90.00
_cell.angle_beta   90.00
_cell.angle_gamma   90.00
#
_symmetry.space_group_name_H-M   'P 1'
#
loop_
_entity.id
_entity.type
_entity.pdbx_description
1 polymer ?
#
loop_
_entity_poly.entity_id
_entity_poly.type
_entity_poly.pdbx_seq_one_letter_code
_entity_poly.pdbx_strand_id
1 'polypeptide(L)'
;MLIELNIETQELKQDAPPKSKLEQIIEHTTKAKKKPPPVNPEHSLEYEYLLALGPNNAVEETLKLTTKRYMQLRSSLSDRDRIKLDLILIQILSSEQHTLQVLSDELKSLLNKEKFAVFNHIQNAYLSIVAALLFDQTPVINSKIKFLCVGLHELYSGDQRFYKDFKKSRPAIAKEGGLARAENYLETKSEARRLLLDTAPPGGWTSELEAHKAILPHIKEYIKSKNIRYPAQTAIDKKLRHWIKEDPIVSTAVNIQKT
;
A
#
# COMPACT_ATOMS: atom_id res chain seq x y z
N MET A 1 -19.74 15.69 25.07
CA MET A 1 -19.07 14.38 25.25
C MET A 1 -17.67 14.51 24.65
N LEU A 2 -16.67 14.79 25.48
CA LEU A 2 -15.28 14.89 25.04
C LEU A 2 -14.79 13.47 24.71
N ILE A 3 -14.44 13.20 23.46
CA ILE A 3 -13.64 12.02 23.14
C ILE A 3 -12.28 12.28 23.77
N GLU A 4 -11.98 11.61 24.87
CA GLU A 4 -10.62 11.54 25.40
C GLU A 4 -9.77 10.82 24.36
N LEU A 5 -9.15 11.58 23.47
CA LEU A 5 -8.06 11.10 22.63
C LEU A 5 -6.91 10.80 23.59
N ASN A 6 -6.82 9.57 24.07
CA ASN A 6 -5.66 9.10 24.82
C ASN A 6 -4.50 8.97 23.82
N ILE A 7 -3.84 10.10 23.53
CA ILE A 7 -2.68 10.19 22.65
C ILE A 7 -1.47 9.70 23.46
N GLU A 8 -1.36 8.40 23.67
CA GLU A 8 -0.11 7.82 24.15
C GLU A 8 0.95 8.01 23.06
N THR A 9 1.89 8.91 23.34
CA THR A 9 3.15 9.04 22.58
C THR A 9 4.00 7.79 22.78
N GLN A 10 3.71 6.75 22.02
CA GLN A 10 4.73 5.75 21.72
C GLN A 10 5.60 6.28 20.59
N GLU A 11 6.88 6.50 20.88
CA GLU A 11 7.90 6.67 19.85
C GLU A 11 7.82 5.50 18.88
N LEU A 12 7.35 5.77 17.66
CA LEU A 12 7.29 4.79 16.58
C LEU A 12 8.71 4.32 16.27
N LYS A 13 9.08 3.16 16.83
CA LYS A 13 10.25 2.38 16.39
C LYS A 13 10.17 2.18 14.87
N GLN A 14 11.34 2.05 14.24
CA GLN A 14 11.54 2.09 12.78
C GLN A 14 10.76 1.06 11.93
N ASP A 15 10.07 0.11 12.55
CA ASP A 15 9.17 -0.81 11.85
C ASP A 15 7.72 -0.36 12.05
N ALA A 16 7.04 -0.06 10.94
CA ALA A 16 5.62 0.29 10.99
C ALA A 16 4.83 -0.86 11.66
N PRO A 17 3.94 -0.57 12.62
CA PRO A 17 3.16 -1.60 13.29
C PRO A 17 2.38 -2.44 12.26
N PRO A 18 2.21 -3.75 12.52
CA PRO A 18 1.52 -4.64 11.60
C PRO A 18 0.12 -4.11 11.30
N LYS A 19 -0.30 -4.21 10.03
CA LYS A 19 -1.61 -3.74 9.60
C LYS A 19 -2.71 -4.55 10.25
N SER A 20 -3.72 -3.88 10.82
CA SER A 20 -4.90 -4.57 11.32
C SER A 20 -5.65 -5.27 10.19
N LYS A 21 -6.52 -6.22 10.53
CA LYS A 21 -7.34 -6.92 9.53
C LYS A 21 -8.26 -5.93 8.79
N LEU A 22 -8.85 -4.96 9.50
CA LEU A 22 -9.62 -3.87 8.89
C LEU A 22 -8.78 -3.03 7.92
N GLU A 23 -7.54 -2.67 8.30
CA GLU A 23 -6.63 -1.91 7.43
C GLU A 23 -6.29 -2.66 6.14
N GLN A 24 -6.13 -3.98 6.21
CA GLN A 24 -5.90 -4.80 5.02
C GLN A 24 -7.11 -4.86 4.10
N ILE A 25 -8.32 -5.00 4.67
CA ILE A 25 -9.59 -5.02 3.93
C ILE A 25 -9.79 -3.68 3.21
N ILE A 26 -9.77 -2.56 3.94
CA ILE A 26 -10.02 -1.23 3.36
C ILE A 26 -8.96 -0.86 2.32
N GLU A 27 -7.68 -1.21 2.52
CA GLU A 27 -6.67 -0.97 1.50
C GLU A 27 -6.93 -1.78 0.24
N HIS A 28 -7.42 -3.02 0.34
CA HIS A 28 -7.71 -3.85 -0.82
C HIS A 28 -8.86 -3.27 -1.65
N THR A 29 -9.94 -2.84 -1.00
CA THR A 29 -11.13 -2.29 -1.66
C THR A 29 -10.90 -0.89 -2.22
N THR A 30 -10.10 -0.05 -1.54
CA THR A 30 -9.79 1.32 -1.98
C THR A 30 -8.61 1.40 -2.96
N LYS A 31 -7.67 0.44 -2.95
CA LYS A 31 -6.61 0.30 -3.99
C LYS A 31 -7.20 0.15 -5.38
N ALA A 32 -8.40 -0.41 -5.50
CA ALA A 32 -8.95 -0.78 -6.77
C ALA A 32 -9.35 0.42 -7.63
N LYS A 33 -9.90 1.52 -7.08
CA LYS A 33 -10.37 2.69 -7.86
C LYS A 33 -10.47 3.94 -6.98
N LYS A 34 -10.28 5.14 -7.58
CA LYS A 34 -10.76 6.45 -7.07
C LYS A 34 -12.31 6.47 -7.02
N LYS A 35 -12.91 5.51 -6.34
CA LYS A 35 -14.37 5.39 -6.26
C LYS A 35 -14.84 6.24 -5.09
N PRO A 36 -15.98 6.96 -5.25
CA PRO A 36 -16.65 7.57 -4.13
C PRO A 36 -17.01 6.50 -3.08
N PRO A 37 -17.32 6.90 -1.83
CA PRO A 37 -17.82 5.98 -0.82
C PRO A 37 -18.95 5.10 -1.40
N PRO A 38 -19.02 3.82 -1.02
CA PRO A 38 -20.05 2.92 -1.53
C PRO A 38 -21.43 3.47 -1.20
N VAL A 39 -22.30 3.58 -2.22
CA VAL A 39 -23.69 4.05 -2.08
C VAL A 39 -24.46 3.19 -1.08
N ASN A 40 -24.15 1.89 -1.05
CA ASN A 40 -24.67 0.92 -0.08
C ASN A 40 -23.48 0.31 0.67
N PRO A 41 -23.07 0.87 1.83
CA PRO A 41 -21.96 0.32 2.62
C PRO A 41 -22.22 -1.11 3.09
N GLU A 42 -23.48 -1.53 3.19
CA GLU A 42 -23.89 -2.87 3.64
C GLU A 42 -23.36 -4.03 2.78
N HIS A 43 -22.94 -3.76 1.54
CA HIS A 43 -22.35 -4.77 0.64
C HIS A 43 -20.82 -4.75 0.62
N SER A 44 -20.21 -3.98 1.53
CA SER A 44 -18.75 -3.84 1.60
C SER A 44 -18.16 -4.82 2.61
N LEU A 45 -16.96 -5.32 2.32
CA LEU A 45 -16.23 -6.24 3.21
C LEU A 45 -15.90 -5.58 4.56
N GLU A 46 -15.72 -4.26 4.56
CA GLU A 46 -15.55 -3.45 5.77
C GLU A 46 -16.80 -3.47 6.63
N TYR A 47 -17.99 -3.35 6.03
CA TYR A 47 -19.24 -3.39 6.76
C TYR A 47 -19.47 -4.75 7.40
N GLU A 48 -19.27 -5.83 6.65
CA GLU A 48 -19.40 -7.19 7.18
C GLU A 48 -18.43 -7.42 8.35
N TYR A 49 -17.18 -6.96 8.22
CA TYR A 49 -16.17 -7.08 9.26
C TYR A 49 -16.52 -6.26 10.50
N LEU A 50 -16.88 -4.98 10.35
CA LEU A 50 -17.25 -4.10 11.46
C LEU A 50 -18.52 -4.58 12.16
N LEU A 51 -19.49 -5.09 11.40
CA LEU A 51 -20.71 -5.66 11.96
C LEU A 51 -20.40 -6.87 12.85
N ALA A 52 -19.50 -7.76 12.41
CA ALA A 52 -19.10 -8.95 13.16
C ALA A 52 -18.37 -8.63 14.47
N LEU A 53 -17.67 -7.49 14.55
CA LEU A 53 -17.01 -7.03 15.78
C LEU A 53 -17.97 -6.52 16.85
N GLY A 54 -19.16 -6.10 16.43
CA GLY A 54 -20.10 -5.37 17.26
C GLY A 54 -19.77 -3.86 17.35
N PRO A 55 -20.76 -3.04 17.73
CA PRO A 55 -20.73 -1.58 17.58
C PRO A 55 -19.57 -0.90 18.32
N ASN A 56 -19.26 -1.30 19.55
CA ASN A 56 -18.23 -0.65 20.35
C ASN A 56 -16.81 -0.97 19.86
N ASN A 57 -16.55 -2.24 19.54
CA ASN A 57 -15.27 -2.66 18.97
C ASN A 57 -15.05 -2.08 17.57
N ALA A 58 -16.13 -1.94 16.78
CA ALA A 58 -16.07 -1.27 15.49
C ALA A 58 -15.65 0.20 15.61
N VAL A 59 -16.19 0.93 16.59
CA VAL A 59 -15.75 2.31 16.90
C VAL A 59 -14.28 2.33 17.29
N GLU A 60 -13.87 1.44 18.20
CA GLU A 60 -12.49 1.39 18.68
C GLU A 60 -11.49 1.11 17.55
N GLU A 61 -11.77 0.13 16.68
CA GLU A 61 -10.88 -0.20 15.57
C GLU A 61 -10.83 0.93 14.53
N THR A 62 -11.96 1.57 14.26
CA THR A 62 -12.04 2.74 13.36
C THR A 62 -11.28 3.94 13.93
N LEU A 63 -11.39 4.19 15.23
CA LEU A 63 -10.66 5.24 15.93
C LEU A 63 -9.16 4.98 15.86
N LYS A 64 -8.70 3.75 16.14
CA LYS A 64 -7.28 3.37 16.04
C LYS A 64 -6.70 3.66 14.66
N LEU A 65 -7.41 3.34 13.58
CA LEU A 65 -6.95 3.61 12.22
C LEU A 65 -6.92 5.12 11.90
N THR A 66 -7.96 5.85 12.30
CA THR A 66 -8.03 7.30 12.12
C THR A 66 -6.89 8.00 12.87
N THR A 67 -6.67 7.64 14.13
CA THR A 67 -5.58 8.16 14.96
C THR A 67 -4.21 7.78 14.40
N LYS A 68 -4.03 6.54 13.91
CA LYS A 68 -2.78 6.13 13.24
C LYS A 68 -2.45 7.06 12.07
N ARG A 69 -3.41 7.33 11.18
CA ARG A 69 -3.23 8.22 10.02
C ARG A 69 -3.00 9.67 10.44
N TYR A 70 -3.68 10.13 11.49
CA TYR A 70 -3.43 11.44 12.08
C TYR A 70 -1.99 11.58 12.59
N MET A 71 -1.50 10.60 13.36
CA MET A 71 -0.13 10.60 13.87
C MET A 71 0.91 10.57 12.76
N GLN A 72 0.60 9.91 11.63
CA GLN A 72 1.43 9.91 10.45
C GLN A 72 1.52 11.30 9.79
N LEU A 73 0.41 12.04 9.71
CA LEU A 73 0.43 13.43 9.26
C LEU A 73 1.23 14.31 10.23
N ARG A 74 0.95 14.18 11.53
CA ARG A 74 1.55 14.96 12.63
C ARG A 74 3.07 14.81 12.67
N SER A 75 3.60 13.60 12.48
CA SER A 75 5.06 13.36 12.51
C SER A 75 5.81 14.13 11.42
N SER A 76 5.14 14.46 10.30
CA SER A 76 5.72 15.17 9.17
C SER A 76 5.83 16.70 9.37
N LEU A 77 5.40 17.21 10.52
CA LEU A 77 5.33 18.63 10.85
C LEU A 77 6.35 19.00 11.94
N SER A 78 6.65 20.30 12.04
CA SER A 78 7.44 20.87 13.15
C SER A 78 6.65 20.81 14.46
N ASP A 79 7.33 20.84 15.62
CA ASP A 79 6.64 20.75 16.92
C ASP A 79 5.61 21.89 17.13
N ARG A 80 5.94 23.10 16.67
CA ARG A 80 5.01 24.24 16.69
C ARG A 80 3.76 23.96 15.85
N ASP A 81 3.94 23.39 14.67
CA ASP A 81 2.84 23.11 13.75
C ASP A 81 2.00 21.93 14.20
N ARG A 82 2.60 20.94 14.87
CA ARG A 82 1.89 19.82 15.51
C ARG A 82 0.90 20.31 16.56
N ILE A 83 1.35 21.18 17.47
CA ILE A 83 0.50 21.75 18.53
C ILE A 83 -0.67 22.53 17.91
N LYS A 84 -0.40 23.36 16.89
CA LYS A 84 -1.47 24.08 16.18
C LYS A 84 -2.46 23.14 15.51
N LEU A 85 -1.98 22.09 14.84
CA LEU A 85 -2.83 21.10 14.20
C LEU A 85 -3.73 20.38 15.22
N ASP A 86 -3.17 20.00 16.37
CA ASP A 86 -3.89 19.35 17.47
C ASP A 86 -5.03 20.26 17.98
N LEU A 87 -4.74 21.54 18.22
CA LEU A 87 -5.74 22.53 18.66
C LEU A 87 -6.86 22.72 17.65
N ILE A 88 -6.51 22.86 16.36
CA ILE A 88 -7.50 23.00 15.28
C ILE A 88 -8.39 21.76 15.21
N LEU A 89 -7.82 20.56 15.26
CA LEU A 89 -8.59 19.32 15.22
C LEU A 89 -9.56 19.23 16.41
N ILE A 90 -9.10 19.51 17.63
CA ILE A 90 -9.96 19.53 18.82
C ILE A 90 -11.10 20.54 18.64
N GLN A 91 -10.80 21.74 18.15
CA GLN A 91 -11.80 22.78 17.93
C GLN A 91 -12.84 22.38 16.87
N ILE A 92 -12.43 21.71 15.80
CA ILE A 92 -13.35 21.19 14.77
C ILE A 92 -14.27 20.13 15.37
N LEU A 93 -13.72 19.18 16.13
CA LEU A 93 -14.51 18.10 16.72
C LEU A 93 -15.44 18.58 17.85
N SER A 94 -15.21 19.80 18.37
CA SER A 94 -15.97 20.39 19.47
C SER A 94 -16.90 21.55 19.05
N SER A 95 -16.83 22.04 17.81
CA SER A 95 -17.57 23.24 17.37
C SER A 95 -18.91 22.94 16.68
N GLU A 96 -19.86 23.85 16.86
CA GLU A 96 -21.04 24.01 16.00
C GLU A 96 -20.67 24.80 14.73
N GLN A 97 -21.39 24.58 13.61
CA GLN A 97 -20.98 24.77 12.21
C GLN A 97 -20.34 26.12 11.77
N HIS A 98 -20.36 27.18 12.58
CA HIS A 98 -19.91 28.52 12.20
C HIS A 98 -18.39 28.77 12.29
N THR A 99 -17.60 27.88 12.90
CA THR A 99 -16.15 28.05 13.09
C THR A 99 -15.28 27.54 11.91
N LEU A 100 -15.87 26.85 10.94
CA LEU A 100 -15.13 26.03 9.96
C LEU A 100 -14.35 26.85 8.91
N GLN A 101 -14.84 28.04 8.55
CA GLN A 101 -14.21 28.85 7.48
C GLN A 101 -12.86 29.44 7.94
N VAL A 102 -12.80 29.98 9.16
CA VAL A 102 -11.57 30.55 9.74
C VAL A 102 -10.50 29.47 9.93
N LEU A 103 -10.91 28.30 10.44
CA LEU A 103 -10.02 27.15 10.63
C LEU A 103 -9.47 26.61 9.29
N SER A 104 -10.25 26.69 8.20
CA SER A 104 -9.80 26.30 6.86
C SER A 104 -8.61 27.14 6.37
N ASP A 105 -8.63 28.45 6.60
CA ASP A 105 -7.56 29.32 6.11
C ASP A 105 -6.29 29.20 6.95
N GLU A 106 -6.43 29.01 8.27
CA GLU A 106 -5.32 28.64 9.15
C GLU A 106 -4.70 27.30 8.73
N LEU A 107 -5.51 26.28 8.43
CA LEU A 107 -5.04 24.98 7.94
C LEU A 107 -4.30 25.07 6.60
N LYS A 108 -4.76 25.90 5.66
CA LYS A 108 -4.06 26.11 4.38
C LYS A 108 -2.71 26.81 4.55
N SER A 109 -2.56 27.65 5.59
CA SER A 109 -1.27 28.26 5.93
C SER A 109 -0.30 27.27 6.60
N LEU A 110 -0.85 26.28 7.31
CA LEU A 110 -0.10 25.28 8.06
C LEU A 110 0.32 24.08 7.19
N LEU A 111 -0.56 23.66 6.28
CA LEU A 111 -0.42 22.45 5.48
C LEU A 111 -0.33 22.80 4.00
N ASN A 112 0.61 22.17 3.29
CA ASN A 112 0.60 22.22 1.83
C ASN A 112 -0.65 21.52 1.27
N LYS A 113 -0.93 21.72 -0.02
CA LYS A 113 -2.13 21.19 -0.69
C LYS A 113 -2.36 19.69 -0.47
N GLU A 114 -1.29 18.88 -0.48
CA GLU A 114 -1.38 17.42 -0.29
C GLU A 114 -1.72 17.07 1.16
N LYS A 115 -1.00 17.64 2.12
CA LYS A 115 -1.24 17.45 3.56
C LYS A 115 -2.62 17.97 3.99
N PHE A 116 -3.09 19.06 3.38
CA PHE A 116 -4.42 19.61 3.61
C PHE A 116 -5.52 18.65 3.15
N ALA A 117 -5.39 18.07 1.95
CA ALA A 117 -6.33 17.05 1.47
C ALA A 117 -6.34 15.81 2.38
N VAL A 118 -5.16 15.36 2.80
CA VAL A 118 -4.99 14.28 3.78
C VAL A 118 -5.69 14.61 5.11
N PHE A 119 -5.51 15.82 5.63
CA PHE A 119 -6.17 16.27 6.85
C PHE A 119 -7.69 16.26 6.72
N ASN A 120 -8.25 16.72 5.61
CA ASN A 120 -9.71 16.69 5.40
C ASN A 120 -10.28 15.26 5.46
N HIS A 121 -9.57 14.28 4.89
CA HIS A 121 -9.97 12.87 4.99
C HIS A 121 -9.93 12.36 6.44
N ILE A 122 -8.91 12.73 7.21
CA ILE A 122 -8.81 12.40 8.65
C ILE A 122 -9.93 13.06 9.45
N GLN A 123 -10.19 14.34 9.20
CA GLN A 123 -11.24 15.11 9.85
C GLN A 123 -12.61 14.46 9.61
N ASN A 124 -12.94 14.14 8.37
CA ASN A 124 -14.22 13.52 8.05
C ASN A 124 -14.38 12.13 8.67
N ALA A 125 -13.30 11.36 8.79
CA ALA A 125 -13.30 10.09 9.50
C ALA A 125 -13.59 10.28 11.00
N TYR A 126 -12.98 11.27 11.66
CA TYR A 126 -13.33 11.61 13.05
C TYR A 126 -14.78 12.09 13.20
N LEU A 127 -15.27 12.94 12.31
CA LEU A 127 -16.66 13.39 12.33
C LEU A 127 -17.64 12.23 12.11
N SER A 128 -17.27 11.24 11.29
CA SER A 128 -18.06 10.02 11.11
C SER A 128 -18.10 9.17 12.38
N ILE A 129 -17.00 9.08 13.15
CA ILE A 129 -16.99 8.43 14.47
C ILE A 129 -17.90 9.18 15.45
N VAL A 130 -17.83 10.51 15.49
CA VAL A 130 -18.70 11.35 16.33
C VAL A 130 -20.17 11.12 15.96
N ALA A 131 -20.51 11.12 14.68
CA ALA A 131 -21.86 10.80 14.21
C ALA A 131 -22.29 9.38 14.62
N ALA A 132 -21.42 8.38 14.44
CA ALA A 132 -21.68 7.00 14.83
C ALA A 132 -21.99 6.86 16.33
N LEU A 133 -21.36 7.67 17.18
CA LEU A 133 -21.62 7.72 18.63
C LEU A 133 -22.92 8.46 18.98
N LEU A 134 -23.27 9.51 18.25
CA LEU A 134 -24.50 10.29 18.49
C LEU A 134 -25.75 9.57 18.00
N PHE A 135 -25.66 8.81 16.89
CA PHE A 135 -26.80 8.14 16.25
C PHE A 135 -27.07 6.72 16.79
N ASP A 136 -26.45 6.32 17.90
CA ASP A 136 -26.67 5.03 18.58
C ASP A 136 -28.13 4.83 19.04
N GLN A 137 -28.93 5.90 19.03
CA GLN A 137 -30.33 5.94 19.47
C GLN A 137 -31.35 5.93 18.33
N THR A 138 -30.92 5.79 17.06
CA THR A 138 -31.86 5.79 15.92
C THR A 138 -32.38 4.39 15.58
N PRO A 139 -33.65 4.26 15.17
CA PRO A 139 -34.28 2.98 14.83
C PRO A 139 -33.75 2.33 13.53
N VAL A 140 -32.82 2.99 12.83
CA VAL A 140 -32.23 2.46 11.60
C VAL A 140 -31.12 1.47 11.97
N ILE A 141 -31.36 0.20 11.63
CA ILE A 141 -30.46 -0.93 11.90
C ILE A 141 -29.02 -0.60 11.47
N ASN A 142 -28.08 -0.83 12.39
CA ASN A 142 -26.64 -0.71 12.17
C ASN A 142 -26.15 0.65 11.67
N SER A 143 -26.88 1.75 11.95
CA SER A 143 -26.49 3.10 11.52
C SER A 143 -25.08 3.50 11.98
N LYS A 144 -24.70 3.11 13.19
CA LYS A 144 -23.34 3.27 13.72
C LYS A 144 -22.30 2.66 12.76
N ILE A 145 -22.50 1.41 12.34
CA ILE A 145 -21.58 0.73 11.41
C ILE A 145 -21.52 1.45 10.05
N LYS A 146 -22.65 1.93 9.53
CA LYS A 146 -22.71 2.67 8.26
C LYS A 146 -21.87 3.94 8.30
N PHE A 147 -21.98 4.74 9.37
CA PHE A 147 -21.16 5.94 9.54
C PHE A 147 -19.66 5.60 9.60
N LEU A 148 -19.29 4.56 10.36
CA LEU A 148 -17.90 4.12 10.44
C LEU A 148 -17.35 3.67 9.08
N CYS A 149 -18.12 2.91 8.29
CA CYS A 149 -17.74 2.51 6.93
C CYS A 149 -17.47 3.71 6.02
N VAL A 150 -18.36 4.72 6.04
CA VAL A 150 -18.18 5.94 5.24
C VAL A 150 -16.89 6.66 5.66
N GLY A 151 -16.67 6.85 6.96
CA GLY A 151 -15.46 7.49 7.48
C GLY A 151 -14.18 6.74 7.08
N LEU A 152 -14.16 5.41 7.13
CA LEU A 152 -13.02 4.60 6.70
C LEU A 152 -12.76 4.71 5.19
N HIS A 153 -13.82 4.72 4.38
CA HIS A 153 -13.68 4.94 2.94
C HIS A 153 -13.08 6.31 2.64
N GLU A 154 -13.51 7.36 3.33
CA GLU A 154 -12.92 8.69 3.17
C GLU A 154 -11.46 8.73 3.63
N LEU A 155 -11.14 8.11 4.76
CA LEU A 155 -9.77 8.03 5.29
C LEU A 155 -8.77 7.41 4.31
N TYR A 156 -9.22 6.41 3.54
CA TYR A 156 -8.40 5.68 2.57
C TYR A 156 -8.64 6.14 1.12
N SER A 157 -9.46 7.17 0.92
CA SER A 157 -9.64 7.80 -0.38
C SER A 157 -8.46 8.70 -0.77
N GLY A 158 -8.35 9.04 -2.04
CA GLY A 158 -7.34 9.98 -2.52
C GLY A 158 -5.92 9.41 -2.63
N ASP A 159 -4.92 10.29 -2.59
CA ASP A 159 -3.52 9.91 -2.79
C ASP A 159 -2.91 9.32 -1.50
N GLN A 160 -2.82 8.00 -1.49
CA GLN A 160 -2.27 7.23 -0.37
C GLN A 160 -0.73 7.22 -0.33
N ARG A 161 -0.02 7.87 -1.27
CA ARG A 161 1.46 7.93 -1.29
C ARG A 161 2.01 8.55 -0.01
N PHE A 162 1.35 9.58 0.50
CA PHE A 162 1.70 10.26 1.76
C PHE A 162 1.94 9.28 2.92
N TYR A 163 1.14 8.20 2.99
CA TYR A 163 1.21 7.21 4.06
C TYR A 163 2.08 5.99 3.73
N LYS A 164 2.34 5.74 2.43
CA LYS A 164 3.29 4.71 1.98
C LYS A 164 4.74 5.13 2.21
N ASP A 165 4.97 6.44 2.39
CA ASP A 165 6.28 7.06 2.60
C ASP A 165 6.77 7.05 4.06
N PHE A 166 6.05 6.35 4.97
CA PHE A 166 6.66 5.87 6.22
C PHE A 166 7.71 4.80 5.88
N LYS A 167 8.88 5.32 5.53
CA LYS A 167 10.11 4.72 5.00
C LYS A 167 10.23 3.21 5.16
N LYS A 168 9.84 2.46 4.13
CA LYS A 168 10.69 1.35 3.70
C LYS A 168 12.04 1.95 3.33
N SER A 169 13.11 1.51 3.98
CA SER A 169 14.46 1.94 3.62
C SER A 169 14.69 1.67 2.12
N ARG A 170 15.52 2.48 1.45
CA ARG A 170 15.94 2.19 0.05
C ARG A 170 16.31 0.71 -0.15
N PRO A 171 17.04 0.06 0.78
CA PRO A 171 17.26 -1.39 0.77
C PRO A 171 16.00 -2.25 0.80
N ALA A 172 15.00 -1.92 1.63
CA ALA A 172 13.75 -2.67 1.71
C ALA A 172 12.91 -2.56 0.43
N ILE A 173 12.86 -1.37 -0.18
CA ILE A 173 12.21 -1.14 -1.49
C ILE A 173 12.97 -1.90 -2.59
N ALA A 174 14.31 -1.86 -2.57
CA ALA A 174 15.13 -2.60 -3.52
C ALA A 174 14.98 -4.12 -3.37
N LYS A 175 14.84 -4.62 -2.14
CA LYS A 175 14.62 -6.05 -1.83
C LYS A 175 13.26 -6.51 -2.32
N GLU A 176 12.19 -5.78 -2.00
CA GLU A 176 10.83 -6.11 -2.46
C GLU A 176 10.69 -5.99 -3.97
N GLY A 177 11.23 -4.91 -4.57
CA GLY A 177 11.31 -4.78 -6.03
C GLY A 177 12.21 -5.85 -6.67
N GLY A 178 13.19 -6.38 -5.93
CA GLY A 178 14.03 -7.50 -6.33
C GLY A 178 13.29 -8.84 -6.32
N LEU A 179 12.51 -9.10 -5.26
CA LEU A 179 11.64 -10.28 -5.12
C LEU A 179 10.55 -10.29 -6.20
N ALA A 180 9.84 -9.18 -6.38
CA ALA A 180 8.85 -9.05 -7.45
C ALA A 180 9.47 -9.25 -8.84
N ARG A 181 10.71 -8.77 -9.06
CA ARG A 181 11.44 -9.04 -10.31
C ARG A 181 11.82 -10.51 -10.44
N ALA A 182 12.24 -11.17 -9.37
CA ALA A 182 12.59 -12.60 -9.40
C ALA A 182 11.39 -13.48 -9.77
N GLU A 183 10.21 -13.20 -9.20
CA GLU A 183 8.95 -13.88 -9.55
C GLU A 183 8.54 -13.61 -11.01
N ASN A 184 8.55 -12.34 -11.43
CA ASN A 184 8.18 -11.97 -12.80
C ASN A 184 9.14 -12.53 -13.87
N TYR A 185 10.36 -12.91 -13.52
CA TYR A 185 11.32 -13.51 -14.46
C TYR A 185 11.26 -15.03 -14.52
N LEU A 186 10.49 -15.68 -13.65
CA LEU A 186 10.51 -17.14 -13.50
C LEU A 186 10.15 -17.86 -14.80
N GLU A 187 9.14 -17.37 -15.53
CA GLU A 187 8.73 -17.94 -16.81
C GLU A 187 9.86 -17.87 -17.84
N THR A 188 10.46 -16.69 -18.02
CA THR A 188 11.57 -16.50 -18.97
C THR A 188 12.82 -17.29 -18.57
N LYS A 189 13.11 -17.43 -17.28
CA LYS A 189 14.22 -18.27 -16.79
C LYS A 189 13.97 -19.75 -17.05
N SER A 190 12.73 -20.21 -16.85
CA SER A 190 12.35 -21.60 -17.12
C SER A 190 12.48 -21.92 -18.60
N GLU A 191 12.07 -20.98 -19.47
CA GLU A 191 12.25 -21.13 -20.91
C GLU A 191 13.72 -21.09 -21.33
N ALA A 192 14.54 -20.22 -20.72
CA ALA A 192 15.97 -20.19 -20.97
C ALA A 192 16.64 -21.52 -20.58
N ARG A 193 16.27 -22.08 -19.43
CA ARG A 193 16.72 -23.40 -18.98
C ARG A 193 16.31 -24.48 -19.99
N ARG A 194 15.06 -24.48 -20.45
CA ARG A 194 14.56 -25.44 -21.46
C ARG A 194 15.37 -25.36 -22.75
N LEU A 195 15.55 -24.16 -23.31
CA LEU A 195 16.32 -23.95 -24.54
C LEU A 195 17.77 -24.39 -24.38
N LEU A 196 18.40 -24.14 -23.22
CA LEU A 196 19.78 -24.58 -22.96
C LEU A 196 19.92 -26.10 -22.90
N LEU A 197 18.90 -26.82 -22.41
CA LEU A 197 18.90 -28.28 -22.40
C LEU A 197 18.64 -28.85 -23.81
N ASP A 198 17.71 -28.25 -24.55
CA ASP A 198 17.29 -28.72 -25.88
C ASP A 198 18.33 -28.44 -26.97
N THR A 199 19.12 -27.38 -26.82
CA THR A 199 20.13 -26.96 -27.81
C THR A 199 21.56 -27.30 -27.42
N ALA A 200 21.74 -28.05 -26.32
CA ALA A 200 23.07 -28.45 -25.85
C ALA A 200 23.80 -29.31 -26.89
N PRO A 201 25.06 -28.99 -27.24
CA PRO A 201 25.88 -29.84 -28.09
C PRO A 201 26.14 -31.21 -27.43
N PRO A 202 26.45 -32.25 -28.23
CA PRO A 202 26.92 -33.53 -27.70
C PRO A 202 28.15 -33.33 -26.79
N GLY A 203 28.00 -33.68 -25.52
CA GLY A 203 29.03 -33.48 -24.49
C GLY A 203 28.90 -32.19 -23.67
N GLY A 204 27.92 -31.33 -23.93
CA GLY A 204 27.69 -30.09 -23.15
C GLY A 204 28.23 -28.82 -23.81
N TRP A 205 28.15 -27.71 -23.10
CA TRP A 205 28.54 -26.39 -23.59
C TRP A 205 30.05 -26.17 -23.45
N THR A 206 30.70 -25.53 -24.42
CA THR A 206 32.14 -25.21 -24.31
C THR A 206 32.37 -23.94 -23.48
N SER A 207 31.42 -23.01 -23.48
CA SER A 207 31.47 -21.79 -22.68
C SER A 207 30.08 -21.18 -22.43
N GLU A 208 29.97 -20.36 -21.38
CA GLU A 208 28.77 -19.56 -21.10
C GLU A 208 28.40 -18.62 -22.25
N LEU A 209 29.39 -18.12 -22.99
CA LEU A 209 29.20 -17.21 -24.11
C LEU A 209 28.58 -17.92 -25.33
N GLU A 210 28.98 -19.15 -25.59
CA GLU A 210 28.41 -19.96 -26.66
C GLU A 210 26.93 -20.28 -26.35
N ALA A 211 26.67 -20.76 -25.13
CA ALA A 211 25.33 -21.01 -24.63
C ALA A 211 24.43 -19.77 -24.76
N HIS A 212 24.93 -18.61 -24.33
CA HIS A 212 24.24 -17.33 -24.45
C HIS A 212 23.88 -16.99 -25.91
N LYS A 213 24.84 -17.09 -26.84
CA LYS A 213 24.63 -16.77 -28.25
C LYS A 213 23.61 -17.70 -28.92
N ALA A 214 23.61 -18.98 -28.56
CA ALA A 214 22.70 -19.97 -29.12
C ALA A 214 21.23 -19.69 -28.77
N ILE A 215 20.94 -19.34 -27.51
CA ILE A 215 19.56 -19.20 -27.04
C ILE A 215 19.02 -17.77 -27.05
N LEU A 216 19.87 -16.74 -27.14
CA LEU A 216 19.43 -15.34 -27.09
C LEU A 216 18.38 -14.97 -28.17
N PRO A 217 18.51 -15.36 -29.46
CA PRO A 217 17.50 -15.05 -30.47
C PRO A 217 16.14 -15.68 -30.14
N HIS A 218 16.15 -16.93 -29.69
CA HIS A 218 14.96 -17.70 -29.32
C HIS A 218 14.23 -17.09 -28.11
N ILE A 219 14.99 -16.67 -27.09
CA ILE A 219 14.43 -16.00 -25.91
C ILE A 219 13.82 -14.63 -26.27
N LYS A 220 14.45 -13.86 -27.17
CA LYS A 220 13.88 -12.59 -27.63
C LYS A 220 12.55 -12.81 -28.34
N GLU A 221 12.47 -13.84 -29.19
CA GLU A 221 11.22 -14.19 -29.88
C GLU A 221 10.15 -14.72 -28.92
N TYR A 222 10.54 -15.51 -27.91
CA TYR A 222 9.62 -15.96 -26.86
C TYR A 222 8.98 -14.79 -26.10
N ILE A 223 9.80 -13.83 -25.64
CA ILE A 223 9.31 -12.63 -24.94
C ILE A 223 8.36 -11.83 -25.84
N LYS A 224 8.68 -11.72 -27.15
CA LYS A 224 7.85 -11.02 -28.12
C LYS A 224 6.50 -11.70 -28.33
N SER A 225 6.53 -12.99 -28.65
CA SER A 225 5.35 -13.78 -29.04
C SER A 225 4.38 -14.00 -27.88
N LYS A 226 4.89 -14.12 -26.65
CA LYS A 226 4.09 -14.26 -25.42
C LYS A 226 3.71 -12.93 -24.79
N ASN A 227 4.11 -11.80 -25.39
CA ASN A 227 3.89 -10.45 -24.86
C ASN A 227 4.35 -10.29 -23.39
N ILE A 228 5.51 -10.86 -23.08
CA ILE A 228 6.06 -10.85 -21.71
C ILE A 228 6.60 -9.45 -21.41
N ARG A 229 6.05 -8.83 -20.37
CA ARG A 229 6.44 -7.48 -19.95
C ARG A 229 7.83 -7.43 -19.31
N TYR A 230 8.22 -8.49 -18.61
CA TYR A 230 9.43 -8.55 -17.80
C TYR A 230 10.13 -9.91 -17.96
N PRO A 231 11.44 -9.94 -18.24
CA PRO A 231 12.30 -8.79 -18.52
C PRO A 231 11.97 -8.12 -19.86
N ALA A 232 12.26 -6.82 -19.96
CA ALA A 232 12.11 -6.10 -21.23
C ALA A 232 13.10 -6.64 -22.28
N GLN A 233 12.68 -6.67 -23.55
CA GLN A 233 13.53 -7.14 -24.66
C GLN A 233 14.86 -6.40 -24.78
N THR A 234 14.92 -5.12 -24.43
CA THR A 234 16.15 -4.34 -24.47
C THR A 234 17.15 -4.74 -23.37
N ALA A 235 16.65 -5.32 -22.28
CA ALA A 235 17.46 -5.72 -21.12
C ALA A 235 17.81 -7.22 -21.10
N ILE A 236 17.14 -8.04 -21.92
CA ILE A 236 17.28 -9.50 -21.88
C ILE A 236 18.70 -9.97 -22.17
N ASP A 237 19.42 -9.28 -23.07
CA ASP A 237 20.79 -9.66 -23.43
C ASP A 237 21.72 -9.67 -22.21
N LYS A 238 21.68 -8.60 -21.40
CA LYS A 238 22.46 -8.49 -20.17
C LYS A 238 21.95 -9.44 -19.08
N LYS A 239 20.63 -9.61 -18.97
CA LYS A 239 20.02 -10.48 -17.95
C LYS A 239 20.32 -11.95 -18.20
N LEU A 240 20.26 -12.40 -19.44
CA LEU A 240 20.52 -13.78 -19.82
C LEU A 240 21.97 -14.18 -19.52
N ARG A 241 22.94 -13.32 -19.83
CA ARG A 241 24.35 -13.56 -19.44
C ARG A 241 24.51 -13.78 -17.95
N HIS A 242 23.88 -12.92 -17.13
CA HIS A 242 23.92 -13.06 -15.68
C HIS A 242 23.21 -14.34 -15.20
N TRP A 243 22.08 -14.72 -15.82
CA TRP A 243 21.37 -15.93 -15.42
C TRP A 243 22.13 -17.21 -15.73
N ILE A 244 22.73 -17.30 -16.93
CA ILE A 244 23.59 -18.42 -17.33
C ILE A 244 24.73 -18.63 -16.34
N LYS A 245 25.29 -17.54 -15.82
CA LYS A 245 26.42 -17.59 -14.88
C LYS A 245 26.02 -17.84 -13.43
N GLU A 246 24.98 -17.17 -12.94
CA GLU A 246 24.75 -17.03 -11.49
C GLU A 246 23.34 -17.45 -11.03
N ASP A 247 22.36 -17.60 -11.92
CA ASP A 247 21.00 -17.94 -11.51
C ASP A 247 20.81 -19.46 -11.40
N PRO A 248 20.47 -20.02 -10.21
CA PRO A 248 20.41 -21.46 -10.00
C PRO A 248 19.47 -22.21 -10.96
N ILE A 249 18.42 -21.56 -11.47
CA ILE A 249 17.47 -22.18 -12.39
C ILE A 249 18.13 -22.39 -13.75
N VAL A 250 18.92 -21.41 -14.21
CA VAL A 250 19.46 -21.38 -15.57
C VAL A 250 20.87 -21.96 -15.62
N SER A 251 21.73 -21.61 -14.66
CA SER A 251 23.13 -22.06 -14.62
C SER A 251 23.27 -23.58 -14.51
N THR A 252 22.31 -24.25 -13.88
CA THR A 252 22.29 -25.72 -13.78
C THR A 252 22.10 -26.43 -15.13
N ALA A 253 21.54 -25.76 -16.13
CA ALA A 253 21.44 -26.30 -17.49
C ALA A 253 22.73 -26.10 -18.31
N VAL A 254 23.67 -25.29 -17.82
CA VAL A 254 24.95 -25.02 -18.47
C VAL A 254 25.98 -26.00 -17.94
N ASN A 255 25.92 -27.24 -18.41
CA ASN A 255 26.95 -28.22 -18.09
C ASN A 255 28.19 -27.93 -18.95
N ILE A 256 29.15 -27.19 -18.38
CA ILE A 256 30.40 -26.84 -19.07
C ILE A 256 31.30 -28.07 -19.12
N GLN A 257 31.80 -28.41 -20.30
CA GLN A 257 32.83 -29.44 -20.44
C GLN A 257 34.03 -29.07 -19.58
N LYS A 258 34.29 -29.85 -18.53
CA LYS A 258 35.56 -29.76 -17.79
C LYS A 258 36.61 -30.50 -18.61
N THR A 259 37.48 -29.73 -19.26
CA THR A 259 38.73 -30.23 -19.84
C THR A 259 39.65 -30.78 -18.76
#